data_AF-A0A4R0Z427-F1
#
_entry.id   AF-A0A4R0Z427-F1
#
_cell.length_a   1.000
_cell.length_b   1.000
_cell.length_c   1.000
_cell.angle_alpha   90.00
_cell.angle_beta   90.00
_cell.angle_gamma   90.00
#
_symmetry.space_group_name_H-M   'P 1'
#
loop_
_entity.id
_entity.type
_entity.pdbx_description
1 polymer ?
#
loop_
_entity_poly.entity_id
_entity_poly.type
_entity_poly.pdbx_seq_one_letter_code
_entity_poly.pdbx_strand_id
1 'polypeptide(L)'
;MDHRDPPFSEVGDFKQWGRFDINVPLQGGQAELQTAVSIVRNHIPLRLGGFYIIASEDGILTSGSHEANLQKHIIHLLQQVQMGHVENKALMNEPIWTVHYFTTP
;
A
#
# COMPACT_ATOMS: atom_id res chain seq x y z
N MET A 1 3.01 -31.38 6.65
CA MET A 1 4.13 -30.47 6.33
C MET A 1 3.65 -29.08 6.68
N ASP A 2 4.28 -28.48 7.67
CA ASP A 2 3.91 -27.20 8.26
C ASP A 2 4.37 -26.10 7.27
N HIS A 3 3.45 -25.49 6.52
CA HIS A 3 3.75 -24.33 5.67
C HIS A 3 3.94 -23.11 6.58
N ARG A 4 5.10 -23.04 7.25
CA ARG A 4 5.55 -21.79 7.84
C ARG A 4 6.17 -20.98 6.71
N ASP A 5 5.57 -19.83 6.43
CA ASP A 5 6.19 -18.82 5.58
C ASP A 5 7.65 -18.62 6.06
N PRO A 6 8.62 -18.55 5.13
CA PRO A 6 10.01 -18.40 5.52
C PRO A 6 10.16 -17.15 6.39
N PRO A 7 10.99 -17.19 7.46
CA PRO A 7 11.26 -16.00 8.23
C PRO A 7 12.03 -15.02 7.33
N PHE A 8 11.35 -13.99 6.84
CA PHE A 8 11.93 -12.85 6.10
C PHE A 8 12.79 -11.95 7.01
N SER A 9 13.38 -12.50 8.07
CA SER A 9 14.35 -11.80 8.90
C SER A 9 15.72 -11.86 8.22
N GLU A 10 16.20 -10.69 7.76
CA GLU A 10 17.55 -10.37 7.22
C GLU A 10 17.63 -9.87 5.77
N VAL A 11 16.53 -9.41 5.17
CA VAL A 11 16.64 -8.57 3.96
C VAL A 11 16.74 -7.10 4.39
N GLY A 12 17.93 -6.52 4.48
CA GLY A 12 18.17 -5.06 4.48
C GLY A 12 17.84 -4.26 5.76
N ASP A 13 18.29 -3.00 5.78
CA ASP A 13 18.12 -1.98 6.84
C ASP A 13 16.65 -1.55 7.06
N PHE A 14 15.66 -2.44 6.99
CA PHE A 14 14.27 -2.03 7.12
C PHE A 14 13.94 -1.63 8.57
N LYS A 15 13.40 -0.41 8.76
CA LYS A 15 12.98 0.10 10.06
C LYS A 15 11.66 -0.53 10.53
N GLN A 16 10.74 -0.80 9.61
CA GLN A 16 9.43 -1.39 9.88
C GLN A 16 8.88 -2.06 8.62
N TRP A 17 8.12 -3.13 8.78
CA TRP A 17 7.39 -3.77 7.69
C TRP A 17 6.01 -4.22 8.16
N GLY A 18 5.11 -4.47 7.22
CA GLY A 18 3.78 -4.95 7.54
C GLY A 18 2.89 -5.17 6.32
N ARG A 19 1.68 -5.64 6.60
CA ARG A 19 0.62 -5.88 5.63
C ARG A 19 -0.69 -5.36 6.18
N PHE A 20 -1.49 -4.71 5.34
CA PHE A 20 -2.86 -4.33 5.68
C PHE A 20 -3.73 -4.24 4.44
N ASP A 21 -5.03 -4.42 4.64
CA ASP A 21 -6.02 -4.35 3.57
C ASP A 21 -6.75 -3.00 3.58
N ILE A 22 -7.11 -2.52 2.40
CA ILE A 22 -7.81 -1.25 2.19
C ILE A 22 -9.00 -1.49 1.26
N ASN A 23 -10.17 -1.01 1.66
CA ASN A 23 -11.27 -0.81 0.72
C ASN A 23 -10.94 0.38 -0.18
N VAL A 24 -10.81 0.13 -1.48
CA VAL A 24 -10.33 1.11 -2.45
C VAL A 24 -11.38 2.20 -2.62
N PRO A 25 -11.00 3.49 -2.48
CA PRO A 25 -11.94 4.57 -2.67
C PRO A 25 -12.20 4.76 -4.17
N LEU A 26 -13.17 4.03 -4.71
CA LEU A 26 -13.65 4.21 -6.09
C LEU A 26 -14.26 5.60 -6.29
N GLN A 27 -14.47 6.01 -7.54
CA GLN A 27 -14.89 7.37 -7.89
C GLN A 27 -16.09 7.86 -7.06
N GLY A 28 -15.90 8.98 -6.35
CA GLY A 28 -16.92 9.59 -5.49
C GLY A 28 -16.91 9.14 -4.02
N GLY A 29 -16.11 8.13 -3.66
CA GLY A 29 -16.00 7.58 -2.31
C GLY A 29 -15.16 8.41 -1.34
N GLN A 30 -15.63 9.61 -0.97
CA GLN A 30 -14.88 10.51 -0.09
C GLN A 30 -14.73 9.94 1.34
N ALA A 31 -15.75 9.23 1.84
CA ALA A 31 -15.70 8.61 3.17
C ALA A 31 -14.72 7.44 3.20
N GLU A 32 -14.74 6.62 2.15
CA GLU A 32 -13.84 5.50 1.91
C GLU A 32 -12.40 6.00 1.81
N LEU A 33 -12.17 7.13 1.13
CA LEU A 33 -10.85 7.76 1.07
C LEU A 33 -10.33 8.14 2.45
N GLN A 34 -11.17 8.73 3.31
CA GLN A 34 -10.74 9.08 4.67
C GLN A 34 -10.41 7.83 5.51
N THR A 35 -11.21 6.77 5.40
CA THR A 35 -10.94 5.50 6.07
C THR A 35 -9.62 4.89 5.58
N ALA A 36 -9.43 4.81 4.27
CA ALA A 36 -8.21 4.28 3.64
C ALA A 36 -6.96 5.07 4.09
N VAL A 37 -7.04 6.41 4.07
CA VAL A 37 -5.95 7.29 4.54
C VAL A 37 -5.64 7.06 6.01
N SER A 38 -6.67 6.87 6.86
CA SER A 38 -6.49 6.56 8.28
C SER A 38 -5.75 5.24 8.48
N ILE A 39 -6.14 4.19 7.75
CA ILE A 39 -5.47 2.87 7.80
C ILE A 39 -4.00 2.99 7.40
N VAL A 40 -3.69 3.69 6.30
CA VAL A 40 -2.30 3.89 5.85
C VAL A 40 -1.48 4.63 6.91
N ARG A 41 -2.03 5.68 7.53
CA ARG A 41 -1.36 6.45 8.60
C ARG A 41 -1.09 5.62 9.85
N ASN A 42 -1.96 4.68 10.17
CA ASN A 42 -1.81 3.81 11.33
C ASN A 42 -0.69 2.78 11.13
N HIS A 43 -0.46 2.33 9.90
CA HIS A 43 0.52 1.27 9.61
C HIS A 43 1.88 1.82 9.19
N ILE A 44 1.92 2.80 8.28
CA ILE A 44 3.17 3.29 7.69
C ILE A 44 3.59 4.58 8.40
N PRO A 45 4.78 4.65 9.02
CA PRO A 45 5.28 5.87 9.64
C PRO A 45 5.45 7.03 8.66
N LEU A 46 5.29 8.25 9.16
CA LEU A 46 5.55 9.45 8.39
C LEU A 46 7.07 9.66 8.22
N ARG A 47 7.48 10.21 7.06
CA ARG A 47 8.87 10.63 6.75
C ARG A 47 9.89 9.50 6.59
N LEU A 48 9.43 8.25 6.47
CA LEU A 48 10.30 7.15 6.07
C LEU A 48 10.12 6.85 4.59
N GLY A 49 11.23 6.53 3.93
CA GLY A 49 11.19 5.89 2.63
C GLY A 49 10.77 4.43 2.72
N GLY A 50 10.78 3.74 1.58
CA GLY A 50 10.60 2.30 1.57
C GLY A 50 10.11 1.74 0.24
N PHE A 51 9.85 0.44 0.28
CA PHE A 51 9.30 -0.34 -0.81
C PHE A 51 7.88 -0.76 -0.49
N TYR A 52 7.07 -0.95 -1.53
CA TYR A 52 5.70 -1.42 -1.39
C TYR A 52 5.29 -2.35 -2.53
N ILE A 53 4.34 -3.22 -2.22
CA ILE A 53 3.61 -4.06 -3.18
C ILE A 53 2.12 -3.88 -2.86
N ILE A 54 1.33 -3.61 -3.90
CA ILE A 54 -0.13 -3.59 -3.83
C ILE A 54 -0.63 -4.77 -4.65
N ALA A 55 -1.43 -5.63 -4.01
CA ALA A 55 -1.99 -6.83 -4.62
C ALA A 55 -3.51 -6.89 -4.43
N SER A 56 -4.17 -7.68 -5.26
CA SER A 56 -5.52 -8.21 -5.06
C SER A 56 -5.46 -9.73 -4.87
N GLU A 57 -6.62 -10.38 -4.76
CA GLU A 57 -6.71 -11.85 -4.77
C GLU A 57 -6.14 -12.45 -6.06
N ASP A 58 -6.24 -11.74 -7.18
CA ASP A 58 -5.81 -12.19 -8.51
C ASP A 58 -4.31 -11.96 -8.79
N GLY A 59 -3.62 -11.21 -7.92
CA GLY A 59 -2.17 -11.03 -7.98
C GLY A 59 -1.68 -9.62 -7.73
N ILE A 60 -0.44 -9.34 -8.14
CA ILE A 60 0.21 -8.04 -7.93
C ILE A 60 -0.35 -7.02 -8.92
N LEU A 61 -0.90 -5.92 -8.39
CA LEU A 61 -1.40 -4.80 -9.18
C LEU A 61 -0.27 -3.82 -9.52
N THR A 62 0.56 -3.48 -8.53
CA THR A 62 1.71 -2.60 -8.71
C THR A 62 2.71 -2.76 -7.57
N SER A 63 3.95 -2.36 -7.80
CA SER A 63 5.00 -2.31 -6.79
C SER A 63 5.95 -1.16 -7.08
N GLY A 64 6.62 -0.65 -6.06
CA GLY A 64 7.60 0.40 -6.24
C GLY A 64 8.33 0.76 -4.97
N SER A 65 9.10 1.83 -5.06
CA SER A 65 9.83 2.41 -3.94
C SER A 65 9.65 3.93 -3.91
N HIS A 66 9.74 4.51 -2.72
CA HIS A 66 9.74 5.95 -2.54
C HIS A 66 10.73 6.33 -1.44
N GLU A 67 11.63 7.29 -1.71
CA GLU A 67 12.80 7.52 -0.85
C GLU A 67 12.51 8.27 0.46
N ALA A 68 11.59 9.23 0.47
CA ALA A 68 11.44 10.14 1.62
C ALA A 68 10.11 10.04 2.39
N ASN A 69 9.03 9.53 1.77
CA ASN A 69 7.72 9.48 2.44
C ASN A 69 6.78 8.48 1.78
N LEU A 70 7.00 7.19 2.05
CA LEU A 70 6.16 6.11 1.55
C LEU A 70 4.69 6.30 1.94
N GLN A 71 4.41 6.74 3.18
CA GLN A 71 3.05 7.01 3.63
C GLN A 71 2.32 8.01 2.72
N LYS A 72 2.94 9.16 2.42
CA LYS A 72 2.36 10.17 1.52
C LYS A 72 2.18 9.63 0.11
N HIS A 73 3.12 8.83 -0.38
CA HIS A 73 3.04 8.21 -1.71
C HIS A 73 1.81 7.31 -1.84
N ILE A 74 1.60 6.39 -0.90
CA ILE A 74 0.44 5.49 -0.91
C ILE A 74 -0.87 6.27 -0.77
N ILE A 75 -0.91 7.29 0.10
CA ILE A 75 -2.07 8.20 0.21
C ILE A 75 -2.35 8.92 -1.11
N HIS A 76 -1.31 9.40 -1.79
CA HIS A 76 -1.45 10.07 -3.07
C HIS A 76 -1.99 9.12 -4.14
N LEU A 77 -1.55 7.86 -4.15
CA LEU A 77 -2.07 6.85 -5.06
C LEU A 77 -3.57 6.60 -4.83
N LEU A 78 -4.01 6.48 -3.58
CA LEU A 78 -5.44 6.36 -3.24
C LEU A 78 -6.25 7.56 -3.73
N GLN A 79 -5.69 8.78 -3.63
CA GLN A 79 -6.32 9.99 -4.16
C GLN A 79 -6.42 9.95 -5.69
N GLN A 80 -5.36 9.54 -6.40
CA GLN A 80 -5.40 9.39 -7.86
C GLN A 80 -6.45 8.37 -8.29
N VAL A 81 -6.60 7.27 -7.56
CA VAL A 81 -7.63 6.26 -7.83
C VAL A 81 -9.03 6.81 -7.62
N GLN A 82 -9.26 7.51 -6.51
CA GLN A 82 -10.53 8.16 -6.23
C GLN A 82 -10.90 9.20 -7.30
N MET A 83 -9.91 9.89 -7.87
CA MET A 83 -10.12 10.86 -8.95
C MET A 83 -10.20 10.22 -10.34
N GLY A 84 -9.92 8.92 -10.48
CA GLY A 84 -9.85 8.25 -11.78
C GLY A 84 -8.65 8.63 -12.64
N HIS A 85 -7.56 9.10 -12.02
CA HIS A 85 -6.38 9.65 -12.68
C HIS A 85 -5.18 8.69 -12.73
N VAL A 86 -5.34 7.43 -12.31
CA VAL A 86 -4.25 6.46 -12.40
C VAL A 86 -4.09 5.87 -13.80
N GLU A 87 -2.84 5.69 -14.23
CA GLU A 87 -2.51 5.05 -15.51
C GLU A 87 -2.83 3.54 -15.48
N ASN A 88 -2.51 2.87 -14.36
CA ASN A 88 -2.79 1.46 -14.18
C ASN A 88 -4.26 1.26 -13.76
N LYS A 89 -5.11 0.93 -14.73
CA LYS A 89 -6.55 0.71 -14.51
C LYS A 89 -6.86 -0.45 -13.57
N ALA A 90 -5.97 -1.42 -13.39
CA ALA A 90 -6.18 -2.53 -12.47
C ALA A 90 -6.40 -2.00 -11.03
N LEU A 91 -5.72 -0.92 -10.65
CA LEU A 91 -5.90 -0.28 -9.35
C LEU A 91 -7.32 0.23 -9.11
N MET A 92 -8.05 0.63 -10.17
CA MET A 92 -9.43 1.12 -10.07
C MET A 92 -10.48 0.01 -10.17
N ASN A 93 -10.10 -1.17 -10.65
CA ASN A 93 -11.02 -2.28 -10.87
C ASN A 93 -11.09 -3.21 -9.65
N GLU A 94 -10.08 -3.16 -8.80
CA GLU A 94 -10.01 -3.98 -7.59
C GLU A 94 -10.68 -3.26 -6.42
N PRO A 95 -11.69 -3.85 -5.78
CA PRO A 95 -12.40 -3.21 -4.67
C PRO A 95 -11.58 -3.23 -3.37
N ILE A 96 -10.62 -4.14 -3.25
CA ILE A 96 -9.78 -4.31 -2.08
C ILE A 96 -8.33 -4.39 -2.53
N TRP A 97 -7.46 -3.66 -1.85
CA TRP A 97 -6.02 -3.78 -1.98
C TRP A 97 -5.41 -4.38 -0.72
N THR A 98 -4.53 -5.33 -0.89
CA THR A 98 -3.57 -5.73 0.13
C THR A 98 -2.26 -4.96 -0.10
N VAL A 99 -1.88 -4.11 0.86
CA VAL A 99 -0.64 -3.35 0.82
C VAL A 99 0.41 -4.02 1.69
N HIS A 100 1.50 -4.45 1.08
CA HIS A 100 2.73 -4.85 1.75
C HIS A 100 3.71 -3.69 1.72
N TYR A 101 4.35 -3.37 2.85
CA TYR A 101 5.33 -2.29 2.92
C TYR A 101 6.56 -2.67 3.73
N PHE A 102 7.69 -2.07 3.36
CA PHE A 102 8.99 -2.21 4.02
C PHE A 102 9.63 -0.82 4.05
N THR A 103 9.72 -0.20 5.23
CA THR A 103 10.28 1.15 5.36
C THR A 103 11.79 1.12 5.50
N THR A 104 12.45 2.06 4.87
CA THR A 104 13.90 2.29 4.97
C THR A 104 14.19 3.56 5.79
N PRO A 105 15.40 3.68 6.36
CA PRO A 105 15.80 4.79 7.21
C PRO A 105 15.58 6.18 6.66
#